data_AF-A0A1R2D2S1-F1
#
_entry.id   AF-A0A1R2D2S1-F1
#
_cell.length_a   1.000
_cell.length_b   1.000
_cell.length_c   1.000
_cell.angle_alpha   90.00
_cell.angle_beta   90.00
_cell.angle_gamma   90.00
#
_symmetry.space_group_name_H-M   'P 1'
#
loop_
_entity.id
_entity.type
_entity.pdbx_description
1 polymer ?
#
loop_
_entity_poly.entity_id
_entity_poly.type
_entity_poly.pdbx_seq_one_letter_code
_entity_poly.pdbx_strand_id
1 'polypeptide(L)'
;MNNFIRTYGGSSSSQASMRINKEYGALLDSKEFSNIKIDYENGSNIYVWIVRIDISRYHLSDRLIRDFEIYASRYGKPKEVKFEIRFNSNYPNDPPFVRIISPRFSFRTGHVTIGGSICTEGLTKNGWNPQRTIENILVEIFLNVEVGNGSLDINGSNYDYQLNEALNAFNRSLIVHGWRF
;
A
#
# COMPACT_ATOMS: atom_id res chain seq x y z
N MET A 1 13.44 -6.62 12.14
CA MET A 1 12.76 -7.21 10.97
C MET A 1 11.96 -8.46 11.34
N ASN A 2 12.57 -9.47 11.97
CA ASN A 2 11.91 -10.74 12.33
C ASN A 2 10.65 -10.57 13.21
N ASN A 3 10.68 -9.67 14.20
CA ASN A 3 9.51 -9.40 15.04
C ASN A 3 8.36 -8.76 14.26
N PHE A 4 8.66 -7.87 13.29
CA PHE A 4 7.63 -7.23 12.48
C PHE A 4 6.94 -8.24 11.55
N ILE A 5 7.72 -9.04 10.81
CA ILE A 5 7.18 -10.06 9.89
C ILE A 5 6.32 -11.06 10.66
N ARG A 6 6.72 -11.43 11.88
CA ARG A 6 5.93 -12.30 12.75
C ARG A 6 4.62 -11.66 13.22
N THR A 7 4.61 -10.37 13.53
CA THR A 7 3.38 -9.66 13.93
C THR A 7 2.46 -9.41 12.74
N TYR A 8 3.03 -9.05 11.58
CA TYR A 8 2.35 -8.62 10.36
C TYR A 8 2.65 -9.60 9.22
N GLY A 9 2.18 -10.83 9.38
CA GLY A 9 2.47 -11.93 8.43
C GLY A 9 1.92 -13.28 8.85
N GLY A 10 1.12 -13.33 9.92
CA GLY A 10 0.39 -14.52 10.32
C GLY A 10 0.00 -14.53 11.80
N SER A 11 -1.23 -14.99 12.08
CA SER A 11 -1.66 -15.53 13.37
C SER A 11 -2.96 -16.32 13.20
N SER A 12 -3.28 -17.23 14.12
CA SER A 12 -4.50 -18.06 14.11
C SER A 12 -5.73 -17.38 14.71
N SER A 13 -5.91 -16.07 14.51
CA SER A 13 -7.08 -15.34 15.02
C SER A 13 -8.28 -15.54 14.09
N SER A 14 -9.30 -16.26 14.56
CA SER A 14 -10.53 -16.53 13.81
C SER A 14 -11.28 -15.24 13.42
N GLN A 15 -11.31 -14.26 14.31
CA GLN A 15 -11.93 -12.95 14.06
C GLN A 15 -11.19 -12.19 12.95
N ALA A 16 -9.86 -12.12 13.02
CA ALA A 16 -9.06 -11.43 12.02
C ALA A 16 -9.20 -12.11 10.65
N SER A 17 -9.10 -13.45 10.60
CA SER A 17 -9.30 -14.22 9.37
C SER A 17 -10.68 -13.98 8.74
N MET A 18 -11.75 -13.98 9.55
CA MET A 18 -13.11 -13.68 9.05
C MET A 18 -13.20 -12.27 8.46
N ARG A 19 -12.64 -11.27 9.15
CA ARG A 19 -12.66 -9.89 8.65
C ARG A 19 -11.82 -9.74 7.38
N ILE A 20 -10.62 -10.32 7.32
CA ILE A 20 -9.74 -10.29 6.14
C ILE A 20 -10.45 -10.89 4.92
N ASN A 21 -11.07 -12.06 5.07
CA ASN A 21 -11.82 -12.69 3.97
C ASN A 21 -13.03 -11.86 3.53
N LYS A 22 -13.71 -11.18 4.46
CA LYS A 22 -14.80 -10.24 4.13
C LYS A 22 -14.28 -9.06 3.30
N GLU A 23 -13.14 -8.48 3.68
CA GLU A 23 -12.50 -7.40 2.92
C GLU A 23 -12.07 -7.85 1.53
N TYR A 24 -11.57 -9.08 1.41
CA TYR A 24 -11.18 -9.67 0.12
C TYR A 24 -12.37 -9.76 -0.83
N GLY A 25 -13.50 -10.32 -0.35
CA GLY A 25 -14.73 -10.38 -1.15
C GLY A 25 -15.24 -8.99 -1.54
N ALA A 26 -15.26 -8.04 -0.60
CA ALA A 26 -15.69 -6.68 -0.86
C ALA A 26 -14.85 -5.97 -1.93
N LEU A 27 -13.52 -6.19 -1.95
CA LEU A 27 -12.65 -5.64 -2.98
C LEU A 27 -12.86 -6.27 -4.36
N LEU A 28 -13.13 -7.58 -4.42
CA LEU A 28 -13.43 -8.23 -5.70
C LEU A 28 -14.75 -7.73 -6.31
N ASP A 29 -15.72 -7.39 -5.45
CA ASP A 29 -17.00 -6.82 -5.86
C ASP A 29 -16.96 -5.28 -6.04
N SER A 30 -15.81 -4.65 -5.81
CA SER A 30 -15.66 -3.20 -5.88
C SER A 30 -15.85 -2.70 -7.31
N LYS A 31 -16.72 -1.70 -7.46
CA LYS A 31 -16.87 -0.96 -8.73
C LYS A 31 -15.72 0.01 -8.97
N GLU A 32 -15.18 0.58 -7.89
CA GLU A 32 -14.05 1.51 -7.94
C GLU A 32 -12.79 0.79 -8.40
N PHE A 33 -12.52 -0.38 -7.80
CA PHE A 33 -11.35 -1.21 -8.09
C PHE A 33 -11.66 -2.42 -8.98
N SER A 34 -12.49 -2.23 -10.01
CA SER A 34 -12.95 -3.30 -10.91
C SER A 34 -11.85 -4.11 -11.62
N ASN A 35 -10.62 -3.59 -11.70
CA ASN A 35 -9.45 -4.22 -12.33
C ASN A 35 -8.38 -4.67 -11.32
N ILE A 36 -8.71 -4.73 -10.03
CA ILE A 36 -7.75 -5.11 -8.99
C ILE A 36 -7.34 -6.58 -9.12
N LYS A 37 -6.05 -6.84 -8.93
CA LYS A 37 -5.53 -8.20 -8.81
C LYS A 37 -4.93 -8.37 -7.42
N ILE A 38 -5.34 -9.41 -6.71
CA ILE A 38 -4.90 -9.68 -5.35
C ILE A 38 -4.32 -11.10 -5.31
N ASP A 39 -3.03 -11.20 -5.02
CA ASP A 39 -2.36 -12.47 -4.71
C ASP A 39 -2.03 -12.54 -3.21
N TYR A 40 -1.89 -13.75 -2.69
CA TYR A 40 -1.37 -13.96 -1.33
C TYR A 40 0.13 -14.25 -1.35
N GLU A 41 0.85 -13.82 -0.31
CA GLU A 41 2.26 -14.20 -0.14
C GLU A 41 2.38 -15.74 -0.10
N ASN A 42 3.31 -16.28 -0.88
CA ASN A 42 3.51 -17.72 -1.08
C ASN A 42 2.23 -18.47 -1.54
N GLY A 43 1.25 -17.76 -2.12
CA GLY A 43 0.01 -18.33 -2.67
C GLY A 43 -1.03 -18.77 -1.63
N SER A 44 -0.75 -18.64 -0.33
CA SER A 44 -1.64 -19.17 0.73
C SER A 44 -1.75 -18.29 1.97
N ASN A 45 -0.83 -17.35 2.19
CA ASN A 45 -0.85 -16.52 3.38
C ASN A 45 -1.83 -15.36 3.25
N ILE A 46 -3.07 -15.56 3.70
CA ILE A 46 -4.12 -14.52 3.65
C ILE A 46 -3.80 -13.26 4.47
N TYR A 47 -2.80 -13.30 5.36
CA TYR A 47 -2.39 -12.14 6.15
C TYR A 47 -1.44 -11.20 5.39
N VAL A 48 -1.04 -11.56 4.17
CA VAL A 48 -0.16 -10.74 3.34
C VAL A 48 -0.66 -10.74 1.91
N TRP A 49 -1.18 -9.59 1.47
CA TRP A 49 -1.70 -9.40 0.13
C TRP A 49 -0.72 -8.64 -0.73
N ILE A 50 -0.55 -9.11 -1.97
CA ILE A 50 0.11 -8.40 -3.05
C ILE A 50 -0.98 -7.90 -3.99
N VAL A 51 -1.26 -6.60 -3.91
CA VAL A 51 -2.34 -5.95 -4.64
C VAL A 51 -1.75 -5.21 -5.84
N ARG A 52 -2.29 -5.40 -7.05
CA ARG A 52 -1.92 -4.64 -8.24
C ARG A 52 -3.15 -3.90 -8.77
N ILE A 53 -2.96 -2.62 -9.04
CA ILE A 53 -4.00 -1.71 -9.51
C ILE A 53 -3.48 -1.03 -10.77
N ASP A 54 -4.09 -1.33 -11.92
CA ASP A 54 -3.78 -0.64 -13.17
C ASP A 54 -4.37 0.76 -13.14
N ILE A 55 -3.50 1.75 -13.22
CA ILE A 55 -3.81 3.17 -13.05
C ILE A 55 -4.60 3.76 -14.22
N SER A 56 -4.66 3.06 -15.36
CA SER A 56 -5.30 3.56 -16.59
C SER A 56 -6.80 3.80 -16.47
N ARG A 57 -7.43 3.31 -15.39
CA ARG A 57 -8.87 3.47 -15.12
C ARG A 57 -9.20 4.55 -14.09
N TYR A 58 -8.19 5.19 -13.50
CA TYR A 58 -8.38 6.17 -12.44
C TYR A 58 -8.12 7.59 -12.95
N HIS A 59 -8.85 8.55 -12.39
CA HIS A 59 -8.65 9.97 -12.67
C HIS A 59 -7.42 10.44 -11.88
N LEU A 60 -6.27 10.39 -12.55
CA LEU A 60 -4.99 10.89 -12.03
C LEU A 60 -4.61 12.18 -12.76
N SER A 61 -3.71 12.96 -12.17
CA SER A 61 -3.16 14.13 -12.85
C SER A 61 -2.45 13.74 -14.16
N ASP A 62 -2.54 14.60 -15.19
CA ASP A 62 -1.87 14.42 -16.48
C ASP A 62 -0.36 14.17 -16.33
N ARG A 63 0.24 14.79 -15.30
CA ARG A 63 1.65 14.58 -14.96
C ARG A 63 1.91 13.14 -14.54
N LEU A 64 1.13 12.60 -13.60
CA LEU A 64 1.33 11.24 -13.12
C LEU A 64 1.03 10.22 -14.22
N ILE A 65 -0.01 10.45 -15.04
CA ILE A 65 -0.30 9.63 -16.22
C ILE A 65 0.92 9.56 -17.15
N ARG A 66 1.52 10.71 -17.49
CA ARG A 66 2.72 10.78 -18.32
C ARG A 66 3.91 10.05 -17.69
N ASP A 67 4.10 10.18 -16.38
CA ASP A 67 5.16 9.47 -15.67
C ASP A 67 5.00 7.94 -15.81
N PHE A 68 3.77 7.42 -15.69
CA PHE A 68 3.48 6.00 -15.92
C PHE A 68 3.71 5.57 -17.37
N GLU A 69 3.40 6.41 -18.36
CA GLU A 69 3.67 6.14 -19.77
C GLU A 69 5.18 6.05 -20.06
N ILE A 70 5.96 6.99 -19.52
CA ILE A 70 7.42 6.98 -19.64
C ILE A 70 7.98 5.74 -18.94
N TYR A 71 7.52 5.46 -17.72
CA TYR A 71 7.94 4.30 -16.94
C TYR A 71 7.67 2.99 -17.69
N ALA A 72 6.46 2.83 -18.24
CA ALA A 72 6.07 1.64 -19.00
C ALA A 72 6.94 1.46 -20.25
N SER A 73 7.15 2.54 -21.00
CA SER A 73 7.92 2.52 -22.25
C SER A 73 9.41 2.26 -22.01
N ARG A 74 9.97 2.83 -20.93
CA ARG A 74 11.40 2.73 -20.59
C ARG A 74 11.78 1.37 -20.04
N TYR A 75 10.94 0.80 -19.18
CA TYR A 75 11.29 -0.42 -18.44
C TYR A 75 10.48 -1.66 -18.86
N GLY A 76 9.57 -1.55 -19.84
CA GLY A 76 8.73 -2.66 -20.27
C GLY A 76 7.80 -3.17 -19.17
N LYS A 77 7.29 -2.27 -18.32
CA LYS A 77 6.45 -2.59 -17.16
C LYS A 77 5.00 -2.15 -17.40
N PRO A 78 4.01 -2.82 -16.78
CA PRO A 78 2.62 -2.36 -16.83
C PRO A 78 2.46 -1.01 -16.13
N LYS A 79 1.45 -0.24 -16.55
CA LYS A 79 1.01 1.00 -15.90
C LYS A 79 0.18 0.68 -14.65
N GLU A 80 0.82 0.14 -13.62
CA GLU A 80 0.15 -0.27 -12.39
C GLU A 80 0.93 0.19 -11.15
N VAL A 81 0.23 0.31 -10.03
CA VAL A 81 0.86 0.38 -8.70
C VAL A 81 0.69 -0.97 -8.03
N LYS A 82 1.80 -1.52 -7.54
CA LYS A 82 1.86 -2.75 -6.77
C LYS A 82 2.03 -2.41 -5.29
N PHE A 83 1.12 -2.89 -4.47
CA PHE A 83 1.12 -2.73 -3.02
C PHE A 83 1.38 -4.06 -2.31
N GLU A 84 1.88 -3.94 -1.09
CA GLU A 84 1.85 -5.01 -0.09
C GLU A 84 0.99 -4.54 1.08
N ILE A 85 0.01 -5.36 1.47
CA ILE A 85 -0.82 -5.13 2.66
C ILE A 85 -0.58 -6.29 3.62
N ARG A 86 -0.12 -5.98 4.83
CA ARG A 86 0.13 -6.97 5.89
C ARG A 86 -0.82 -6.74 7.05
N PHE A 87 -1.47 -7.80 7.50
CA PHE A 87 -2.41 -7.80 8.61
C PHE A 87 -1.79 -8.46 9.84
N ASN A 88 -2.16 -7.98 11.03
CA ASN A 88 -1.78 -8.62 12.29
C ASN A 88 -2.95 -9.44 12.88
N SER A 89 -2.72 -10.07 14.03
CA SER A 89 -3.69 -10.90 14.73
C SER A 89 -4.90 -10.17 15.30
N ASN A 90 -4.76 -8.86 15.51
CA ASN A 90 -5.73 -8.01 16.16
C ASN A 90 -6.56 -7.22 15.14
N TYR A 91 -6.29 -7.35 13.83
CA TYR A 91 -7.12 -6.75 12.78
C TYR A 91 -8.58 -7.21 12.95
N PRO A 92 -9.57 -6.30 12.91
CA PRO A 92 -9.49 -4.90 12.48
C PRO A 92 -9.23 -3.87 13.60
N ASN A 93 -8.97 -4.27 14.84
CA ASN A 93 -8.72 -3.31 15.92
C ASN A 93 -7.41 -2.54 15.73
N ASP A 94 -6.37 -3.22 15.23
CA ASP A 94 -5.13 -2.59 14.77
C ASP A 94 -5.16 -2.36 13.26
N PRO A 95 -4.50 -1.29 12.76
CA PRO A 95 -4.40 -1.02 11.33
C PRO A 95 -3.56 -2.08 10.61
N PRO A 96 -3.81 -2.34 9.31
CA PRO A 96 -2.86 -3.06 8.47
C PRO A 96 -1.62 -2.20 8.20
N PHE A 97 -0.49 -2.85 7.92
CA PHE A 97 0.66 -2.18 7.34
C PHE A 97 0.54 -2.17 5.82
N VAL A 98 0.61 -1.00 5.19
CA VAL A 98 0.53 -0.85 3.74
C VAL A 98 1.78 -0.17 3.21
N ARG A 99 2.33 -0.72 2.11
CA ARG A 99 3.44 -0.11 1.37
C ARG A 99 3.29 -0.29 -0.12
N ILE A 100 3.94 0.58 -0.88
CA ILE A 100 4.16 0.42 -2.31
C ILE A 100 5.41 -0.46 -2.51
N ILE A 101 5.30 -1.42 -3.42
CA ILE A 101 6.42 -2.23 -3.93
C ILE A 101 7.01 -1.55 -5.17
N SER A 102 6.15 -1.16 -6.11
CA SER A 102 6.55 -0.48 -7.35
C SER A 102 5.35 0.26 -7.98
N PRO A 103 5.59 1.26 -8.84
CA PRO A 103 6.88 1.88 -9.17
C PRO A 103 7.44 2.72 -8.02
N ARG A 104 8.67 3.21 -8.19
CA ARG A 104 9.27 4.17 -7.24
C ARG A 104 8.74 5.57 -7.49
N PHE A 105 8.40 6.26 -6.41
CA PHE A 105 7.98 7.67 -6.44
C PHE A 105 9.18 8.57 -6.19
N SER A 106 9.16 9.73 -6.85
CA SER A 106 10.11 10.81 -6.63
C SER A 106 10.07 11.25 -5.16
N PHE A 107 11.24 11.51 -4.59
CA PHE A 107 11.37 11.85 -3.18
C PHE A 107 10.50 13.06 -2.78
N ARG A 108 9.74 12.92 -1.69
CA ARG A 108 8.81 13.93 -1.13
C ARG A 108 7.61 14.26 -2.02
N THR A 109 7.21 13.35 -2.92
CA THR A 109 5.97 13.46 -3.68
C THR A 109 4.96 12.41 -3.24
N GLY A 110 3.67 12.72 -3.38
CA GLY A 110 2.56 11.78 -3.20
C GLY A 110 2.42 11.14 -1.82
N HIS A 111 3.02 11.73 -0.78
CA HIS A 111 3.04 11.16 0.58
C HIS A 111 3.66 9.75 0.68
N VAL A 112 4.42 9.35 -0.35
CA VAL A 112 5.20 8.11 -0.37
C VAL A 112 6.59 8.40 0.17
N THR A 113 7.02 7.63 1.17
CA THR A 113 8.36 7.80 1.73
C THR A 113 9.44 7.27 0.78
N ILE A 114 10.70 7.58 1.09
CA ILE A 114 11.85 7.06 0.35
C ILE A 114 11.93 5.52 0.31
N GLY A 115 11.23 4.84 1.23
CA GLY A 115 11.19 3.38 1.29
C GLY A 115 9.89 2.77 0.74
N GLY A 116 9.01 3.56 0.15
CA GLY A 116 7.71 3.09 -0.34
C GLY A 116 6.64 2.90 0.73
N SER A 117 6.92 3.26 2.00
CA SER A 117 5.84 3.33 3.00
C SER A 117 4.96 4.55 2.76
N ILE A 118 3.71 4.45 3.17
CA ILE A 118 2.73 5.52 2.99
C ILE A 118 2.59 6.27 4.31
N CYS A 119 2.81 7.58 4.28
CA CYS A 119 2.65 8.46 5.43
C CYS A 119 1.22 8.98 5.52
N THR A 120 0.32 8.21 6.15
CA THR A 120 -0.99 8.70 6.56
C THR A 120 -1.25 8.38 8.03
N GLU A 121 -1.82 9.35 8.76
CA GLU A 121 -2.27 9.17 10.14
C GLU A 121 -3.32 8.07 10.24
N GLY A 122 -4.14 7.91 9.20
CA GLY A 122 -5.20 6.90 9.12
C GLY A 122 -4.70 5.45 9.16
N LEU A 123 -3.41 5.20 8.96
CA LEU A 123 -2.76 3.88 9.08
C LEU A 123 -1.89 3.76 10.34
N THR A 124 -2.08 4.65 11.31
CA THR A 124 -1.44 4.61 12.63
C THR A 124 -2.44 4.29 13.72
N LYS A 125 -1.98 3.80 14.88
CA LYS A 125 -2.89 3.54 16.02
C LYS A 125 -3.64 4.77 16.49
N ASN A 126 -3.10 5.96 16.24
CA ASN A 126 -3.72 7.21 16.66
C ASN A 126 -4.93 7.58 15.78
N GLY A 127 -4.85 7.33 14.47
CA GLY A 127 -5.89 7.70 13.50
C GLY A 127 -6.71 6.54 12.93
N TRP A 128 -6.36 5.30 13.28
CA TRP A 128 -7.03 4.11 12.77
C TRP A 128 -8.46 3.98 13.32
N ASN A 129 -9.39 3.68 12.41
CA ASN A 129 -10.76 3.31 12.77
C ASN A 129 -11.04 1.89 12.24
N PRO A 130 -11.37 0.92 13.11
CA PRO A 130 -11.68 -0.47 12.71
C PRO A 130 -12.82 -0.64 11.70
N GLN A 131 -13.66 0.38 11.53
CA GLN A 131 -14.76 0.37 10.55
C GLN A 131 -14.29 0.65 9.12
N ARG A 132 -13.05 1.12 8.93
CA ARG A 132 -12.51 1.38 7.58
C ARG A 132 -12.31 0.09 6.82
N THR A 133 -12.71 0.07 5.55
CA THR A 133 -12.45 -1.04 4.62
C THR A 133 -11.09 -0.87 3.95
N ILE A 134 -10.54 -1.94 3.38
CA ILE A 134 -9.31 -1.87 2.59
C ILE A 134 -9.53 -1.03 1.33
N GLU A 135 -10.72 -1.06 0.75
CA GLU A 135 -11.11 -0.16 -0.33
C GLU A 135 -10.97 1.32 0.09
N ASN A 136 -11.51 1.72 1.25
CA ASN A 136 -11.38 3.09 1.73
C ASN A 136 -9.91 3.51 1.94
N ILE A 137 -9.05 2.57 2.34
CA ILE A 137 -7.62 2.82 2.50
C ILE A 137 -6.97 3.04 1.14
N LEU A 138 -7.23 2.18 0.15
CA LEU A 138 -6.69 2.32 -1.20
C LEU A 138 -7.12 3.64 -1.86
N VAL A 139 -8.40 4.02 -1.74
CA VAL A 139 -8.90 5.32 -2.23
C VAL A 139 -8.14 6.47 -1.56
N GLU A 140 -8.01 6.45 -0.23
CA GLU A 140 -7.28 7.50 0.49
C GLU A 140 -5.82 7.59 0.03
N ILE A 141 -5.15 6.47 -0.20
CA ILE A 141 -3.78 6.44 -0.69
C ILE A 141 -3.67 7.16 -2.03
N PHE A 142 -4.54 6.86 -2.99
CA PHE A 142 -4.52 7.53 -4.29
C PHE A 142 -4.85 9.03 -4.19
N LEU A 143 -5.80 9.41 -3.33
CA LEU A 143 -6.08 10.82 -3.05
C LEU A 143 -4.87 11.54 -2.46
N ASN A 144 -4.18 10.93 -1.50
CA ASN A 144 -2.96 11.48 -0.93
C ASN A 144 -1.84 11.58 -1.97
N VAL A 145 -1.72 10.61 -2.88
CA VAL A 145 -0.77 10.69 -4.00
C VAL A 145 -1.05 11.92 -4.87
N GLU A 146 -2.30 12.17 -5.21
CA GLU A 146 -2.70 13.35 -6.00
C GLU A 146 -2.47 14.66 -5.23
N VAL A 147 -2.94 14.77 -3.98
CA VAL A 147 -2.75 15.96 -3.12
C VAL A 147 -1.26 16.27 -2.93
N GLY A 148 -0.43 15.23 -2.79
CA GLY A 148 1.02 15.35 -2.65
C GLY A 148 1.77 15.60 -3.96
N ASN A 149 1.09 15.86 -5.07
CA ASN A 149 1.67 16.01 -6.41
C ASN A 149 2.59 14.83 -6.79
N GLY A 150 2.09 13.61 -6.58
CA GLY A 150 2.79 12.36 -6.86
C GLY A 150 3.44 12.35 -8.24
N SER A 151 4.69 11.92 -8.29
CA SER A 151 5.46 11.80 -9.53
C SER A 151 6.35 10.58 -9.42
N LEU A 152 6.53 9.83 -10.50
CA LEU A 152 7.41 8.66 -10.47
C LEU A 152 8.86 9.08 -10.58
N ASP A 153 9.77 8.29 -10.00
CA ASP A 153 11.20 8.44 -10.24
C ASP A 153 11.55 7.81 -11.60
N ILE A 154 11.18 8.50 -12.68
CA ILE A 154 11.32 8.00 -14.05
C ILE A 154 12.78 7.81 -14.48
N ASN A 155 13.73 8.50 -13.85
CA ASN A 155 15.15 8.49 -14.19
C ASN A 155 15.99 7.64 -13.23
N GLY A 156 15.42 7.21 -12.11
CA GLY A 156 16.10 6.37 -11.13
C GLY A 156 16.18 4.90 -11.51
N SER A 157 16.71 4.12 -10.58
CA SER A 157 16.80 2.67 -10.71
C SER A 157 15.42 2.02 -10.54
N ASN A 158 15.03 1.15 -11.46
CA ASN A 158 13.73 0.46 -11.45
C ASN A 158 13.71 -0.83 -10.61
N TYR A 159 14.28 -0.80 -9.41
CA TYR A 159 14.14 -1.92 -8.48
C TYR A 159 12.99 -1.67 -7.51
N ASP A 160 12.29 -2.75 -7.16
CA ASP A 160 11.19 -2.72 -6.21
C ASP A 160 11.66 -2.21 -4.83
N TYR A 161 10.82 -1.40 -4.18
CA TYR A 161 11.02 -1.07 -2.76
C TYR A 161 11.06 -2.34 -1.92
N GLN A 162 12.09 -2.44 -1.10
CA GLN A 162 12.28 -3.54 -0.16
C GLN A 162 11.50 -3.27 1.14
N LEU A 163 11.06 -4.34 1.80
CA LEU A 163 10.32 -4.22 3.06
C LEU A 163 11.12 -3.49 4.15
N ASN A 164 12.44 -3.72 4.23
CA ASN A 164 13.30 -3.04 5.21
C ASN A 164 13.38 -1.52 4.98
N GLU A 165 13.42 -1.07 3.72
CA GLU A 165 13.39 0.35 3.36
C GLU A 165 12.08 0.99 3.86
N ALA A 166 10.94 0.33 3.57
CA ALA A 166 9.62 0.80 3.99
C ALA A 166 9.49 0.90 5.51
N LEU A 167 9.93 -0.13 6.25
CA LEU A 167 9.88 -0.14 7.71
C LEU A 167 10.76 0.93 8.34
N ASN A 168 11.98 1.11 7.83
CA ASN A 168 12.88 2.14 8.33
C ASN A 168 12.30 3.54 8.10
N ALA A 169 11.69 3.78 6.94
CA ALA A 169 11.05 5.05 6.64
C ALA A 169 9.80 5.29 7.50
N PHE A 170 8.97 4.27 7.67
CA PHE A 170 7.78 4.32 8.52
C PHE A 170 8.13 4.63 9.99
N ASN A 171 9.12 3.94 10.56
CA ASN A 171 9.57 4.20 11.94
C ASN A 171 10.07 5.63 12.14
N ARG A 172 10.76 6.21 11.14
CA ARG A 172 11.16 7.63 11.18
C ARG A 172 9.94 8.55 11.22
N SER A 173 8.92 8.28 10.41
CA SER A 173 7.67 9.05 10.42
C SER A 173 6.95 8.98 11.76
N LEU A 174 6.92 7.81 12.41
CA LEU A 174 6.35 7.66 13.76
C LEU A 174 7.06 8.56 14.78
N ILE A 175 8.39 8.61 14.75
CA ILE A 175 9.19 9.44 15.66
C ILE A 175 8.92 10.92 15.41
N VAL A 176 8.92 11.35 14.14
CA VAL A 176 8.73 12.76 13.76
C VAL A 176 7.34 13.28 14.13
N HIS A 177 6.30 12.45 13.96
CA HIS A 177 4.91 12.84 14.22
C HIS A 177 4.38 12.42 15.61
N GLY A 178 5.18 11.73 16.42
CA GLY A 178 4.74 11.19 17.71
C GLY A 178 3.66 10.11 17.60
N TRP A 179 3.54 9.46 16.44
CA TRP A 179 2.55 8.42 16.18
C TRP A 179 2.96 7.08 16.77
N ARG A 180 1.97 6.25 17.09
CA ARG A 180 2.18 4.89 17.58
C ARG A 180 1.77 3.86 16.52
N PHE A 181 2.47 2.73 16.54
CA PHE A 181 2.20 1.58 15.67
C PHE A 181 2.24 0.27 16.46
#